data_AF-A0A537DJ63-F1
#
_entry.id   AF-A0A537DJ63-F1
#
_cell.length_a   1.000
_cell.length_b   1.000
_cell.length_c   1.000
_cell.angle_alpha   90.00
_cell.angle_beta   90.00
_cell.angle_gamma   90.00
#
_symmetry.space_group_name_H-M   'P 1'
#
loop_
_entity.id
_entity.type
_entity.pdbx_description
1 polymer ?
#
loop_
_entity_poly.entity_id
_entity_poly.type
_entity_poly.pdbx_seq_one_letter_code
_entity_poly.pdbx_strand_id
1 'polypeptide(L)'
;MPKMSGQRSDWRERLNANPSRMEQELAIKLQDNRILYQTQVEIHVTTADFYFPLESRPLIVFVDGRVHLGKSQMAKDEELRSLLRKKGYRILELYYDNYSDKTRDKLYEEIRSNLINVGVEQH
;
A
#
# COMPACT_ATOMS: atom_id res chain seq x y z
N MET A 1 -10.21 -6.01 -38.49
CA MET A 1 -9.03 -5.61 -37.69
C MET A 1 -9.44 -5.53 -36.23
N PRO A 2 -8.92 -6.37 -35.31
CA PRO A 2 -9.27 -6.26 -33.91
C PRO A 2 -8.35 -5.24 -33.22
N LYS A 3 -8.99 -4.39 -32.40
CA LYS A 3 -8.40 -3.36 -31.54
C LYS A 3 -7.38 -3.96 -30.58
N MET A 4 -6.16 -3.42 -30.57
CA MET A 4 -5.26 -3.50 -29.42
C MET A 4 -5.89 -2.73 -28.26
N SER A 5 -6.65 -3.41 -27.39
CA SER A 5 -6.94 -2.92 -26.06
C SER A 5 -5.75 -3.29 -25.18
N GLY A 6 -4.89 -2.30 -24.93
CA GLY A 6 -3.70 -2.45 -24.10
C GLY A 6 -4.01 -3.18 -22.80
N GLN A 7 -3.10 -4.07 -22.43
CA GLN A 7 -3.08 -4.85 -21.20
C GLN A 7 -3.18 -3.93 -19.97
N ARG A 8 -4.39 -3.50 -19.62
CA ARG A 8 -4.78 -3.09 -18.27
C ARG A 8 -4.84 -4.37 -17.46
N SER A 9 -3.68 -4.91 -17.12
CA SER A 9 -3.57 -6.09 -16.27
C SER A 9 -4.39 -5.84 -15.01
N ASP A 10 -5.39 -6.70 -14.83
CA ASP A 10 -6.56 -6.46 -14.03
C ASP A 10 -6.21 -6.46 -12.54
N TRP A 11 -5.90 -5.28 -11.98
CA TRP A 11 -5.61 -5.13 -10.56
C TRP A 11 -6.80 -5.54 -9.68
N ARG A 12 -8.02 -5.55 -10.25
CA ARG A 12 -9.24 -6.01 -9.59
C ARG A 12 -9.25 -7.55 -9.50
N GLU A 13 -8.78 -8.25 -10.54
CA GLU A 13 -8.53 -9.71 -10.45
C GLU A 13 -7.35 -10.07 -9.53
N ARG A 14 -6.35 -9.19 -9.41
CA ARG A 14 -5.22 -9.36 -8.46
C ARG A 14 -5.58 -9.08 -7.01
N LEU A 15 -6.72 -8.48 -6.73
CA LEU A 15 -7.22 -8.21 -5.38
C LEU A 15 -7.95 -9.45 -4.82
N ASN A 16 -7.28 -10.59 -4.79
CA ASN A 16 -7.89 -11.84 -4.38
C ASN A 16 -7.78 -12.04 -2.86
N ALA A 17 -8.49 -11.19 -2.11
CA ALA A 17 -8.92 -11.36 -0.72
C ALA A 17 -9.72 -10.11 -0.30
N ASN A 18 -10.98 -10.02 -0.73
CA ASN A 18 -11.99 -9.02 -0.31
C ASN A 18 -11.44 -7.68 0.28
N PRO A 19 -10.71 -6.87 -0.51
CA PRO A 19 -10.10 -5.64 0.00
C PRO A 19 -11.18 -4.69 0.49
N SER A 20 -10.87 -3.98 1.57
CA SER A 20 -11.76 -2.98 2.12
C SER A 20 -12.08 -1.91 1.08
N ARG A 21 -13.26 -1.30 1.20
CA ARG A 21 -13.64 -0.16 0.35
C ARG A 21 -12.58 0.94 0.36
N MET A 22 -11.88 1.12 1.48
CA MET A 22 -10.78 2.09 1.60
C MET A 22 -9.62 1.76 0.67
N GLU A 23 -9.15 0.52 0.65
CA GLU A 23 -8.04 0.10 -0.20
C GLU A 23 -8.40 0.18 -1.68
N GLN A 24 -9.63 -0.20 -2.06
CA GLN A 24 -10.10 -0.09 -3.44
C GLN A 24 -10.10 1.37 -3.91
N GLU A 25 -10.63 2.27 -3.10
CA GLU A 25 -10.70 3.70 -3.41
C GLU A 25 -9.30 4.34 -3.45
N LEU A 26 -8.40 3.93 -2.55
CA LEU A 26 -7.00 4.34 -2.59
C LEU A 26 -6.30 3.86 -3.86
N ALA A 27 -6.51 2.59 -4.25
CA ALA A 27 -5.95 2.00 -5.46
C ALA A 27 -6.40 2.78 -6.72
N ILE A 28 -7.69 3.08 -6.84
CA ILE A 28 -8.24 3.90 -7.93
C ILE A 28 -7.55 5.27 -7.96
N LYS A 29 -7.45 5.93 -6.81
CA LYS A 29 -6.83 7.26 -6.73
C LYS A 29 -5.35 7.26 -7.08
N LEU A 30 -4.60 6.24 -6.68
CA LEU A 30 -3.20 6.05 -7.08
C LEU A 30 -3.07 5.87 -8.60
N GLN A 31 -3.97 5.10 -9.23
CA GLN A 31 -3.98 4.89 -10.68
C GLN A 31 -4.33 6.16 -11.47
N ASP A 32 -5.34 6.90 -11.02
CA ASP A 32 -5.73 8.17 -11.66
C ASP A 32 -4.56 9.17 -11.67
N ASN A 33 -3.71 9.13 -10.64
CA ASN A 33 -2.50 9.93 -10.52
C ASN A 33 -1.26 9.26 -11.15
N ARG A 34 -1.42 8.14 -11.87
CA ARG A 34 -0.36 7.38 -12.55
C ARG A 34 0.79 6.95 -11.63
N ILE A 35 0.51 6.75 -10.35
CA ILE A 35 1.48 6.24 -9.39
C ILE A 35 1.59 4.73 -9.60
N LEU A 36 2.81 4.24 -9.84
CA LEU A 36 3.07 2.82 -10.02
C LEU A 36 3.13 2.11 -8.66
N TYR A 37 2.34 1.06 -8.52
CA TYR A 37 2.32 0.22 -7.34
C TYR A 37 2.04 -1.24 -7.72
N GLN A 38 2.35 -2.14 -6.80
CA GLN A 38 1.96 -3.54 -6.83
C GLN A 38 1.10 -3.82 -5.60
N THR A 39 0.08 -4.65 -5.73
CA THR A 39 -0.73 -5.11 -4.61
C THR A 39 -0.42 -6.57 -4.32
N GLN A 40 -0.66 -6.97 -3.07
CA GLN A 40 -0.57 -8.34 -2.61
C GLN A 40 0.79 -8.99 -2.89
N VAL A 41 1.86 -8.22 -2.72
CA VAL A 41 3.22 -8.76 -2.81
C VAL A 41 3.49 -9.56 -1.54
N GLU A 42 3.78 -10.86 -1.69
CA GLU A 42 4.24 -11.69 -0.59
C GLU A 42 5.66 -11.26 -0.22
N ILE A 43 5.80 -10.65 0.95
CA ILE A 43 7.08 -10.21 1.50
C ILE A 43 7.33 -11.02 2.76
N HIS A 44 8.14 -12.07 2.59
CA HIS A 44 8.46 -13.05 3.63
C HIS A 44 7.26 -13.85 4.13
N VAL A 45 6.59 -13.33 5.16
CA VAL A 45 5.49 -14.02 5.88
C VAL A 45 4.25 -13.13 5.97
N THR A 46 4.23 -11.99 5.28
CA THR A 46 3.08 -11.11 5.17
C THR A 46 2.86 -10.67 3.74
N THR A 47 1.63 -10.29 3.47
CA THR A 47 1.19 -9.73 2.21
C THR A 47 1.07 -8.22 2.37
N ALA A 48 1.74 -7.46 1.53
CA ALA A 48 1.62 -6.01 1.51
C ALA A 48 0.36 -5.55 0.76
N ASP A 49 -0.39 -4.62 1.33
CA ASP A 49 -1.57 -4.04 0.67
C ASP A 49 -1.15 -3.24 -0.56
N PHE A 50 -0.15 -2.36 -0.38
CA PHE A 50 0.52 -1.68 -1.48
C PHE A 50 2.03 -1.76 -1.35
N TYR A 51 2.69 -2.09 -2.45
CA TYR A 51 4.13 -2.16 -2.60
C TYR A 51 4.57 -1.22 -3.71
N PHE A 52 5.43 -0.26 -3.37
CA PHE A 52 5.97 0.72 -4.29
C PHE A 52 7.44 0.38 -4.56
N PRO A 53 7.77 -0.12 -5.77
CA PRO A 53 9.14 -0.41 -6.16
C PRO A 53 9.89 0.90 -6.44
N LEU A 54 10.38 1.55 -5.39
CA LEU A 54 11.23 2.74 -5.48
C LEU A 54 12.69 2.30 -5.67
N GLU A 55 13.46 3.04 -6.48
CA GLU A 55 14.84 2.66 -6.86
C GLU A 55 15.78 2.53 -5.67
N SER A 56 15.67 3.42 -4.67
CA SER A 56 16.56 3.40 -3.50
C SER A 56 16.13 2.40 -2.43
N ARG A 57 14.86 2.49 -2.01
CA ARG A 57 14.27 1.63 -0.97
C ARG A 57 12.78 1.45 -1.22
N PRO A 58 12.30 0.24 -1.50
CA PRO A 58 10.88 0.03 -1.74
C PRO A 58 10.03 0.44 -0.53
N LEU A 59 8.92 1.11 -0.80
CA LEU A 59 7.96 1.51 0.22
C LEU A 59 6.82 0.49 0.27
N ILE A 60 6.56 -0.04 1.45
CA ILE A 60 5.46 -0.94 1.77
C ILE A 60 4.43 -0.12 2.54
N VAL A 61 3.18 -0.14 2.11
CA VAL A 61 2.07 0.49 2.80
C VAL A 61 1.12 -0.58 3.30
N PHE A 62 0.87 -0.56 4.61
CA PHE A 62 -0.16 -1.37 5.26
C PHE A 62 -1.35 -0.48 5.58
N VAL A 63 -2.55 -0.87 5.14
CA VAL A 63 -3.80 -0.14 5.36
C VAL A 63 -4.65 -0.96 6.32
N ASP A 64 -4.48 -0.70 7.61
CA ASP A 64 -5.16 -1.47 8.65
C ASP A 64 -6.39 -0.72 9.17
N GLY A 65 -7.54 -1.39 9.16
CA GLY A 65 -8.72 -0.93 9.86
C GLY A 65 -8.59 -1.27 11.33
N ARG A 66 -9.11 -0.44 12.24
CA ARG A 66 -9.04 -0.65 13.71
C ARG A 66 -9.55 -2.01 14.25
N VAL A 67 -10.00 -2.93 13.40
CA VAL A 67 -10.66 -4.19 13.76
C VAL A 67 -9.65 -5.31 14.10
N HIS A 68 -8.36 -5.18 13.76
CA HIS A 68 -7.33 -6.21 14.05
C HIS A 68 -6.53 -5.98 15.35
N LEU A 69 -7.13 -5.29 16.33
CA LEU A 69 -6.54 -4.95 17.64
C LEU A 69 -6.47 -6.14 18.63
N GLY A 70 -6.09 -7.32 18.17
CA GLY A 70 -5.63 -8.40 19.07
C GLY A 70 -4.21 -8.08 19.54
N LYS A 71 -3.99 -7.80 20.83
CA LYS A 71 -2.66 -7.42 21.38
C LYS A 71 -1.52 -8.36 20.97
N SER A 72 -1.80 -9.65 20.77
CA SER A 72 -0.82 -10.65 20.32
C SER A 72 -0.50 -10.58 18.83
N GLN A 73 -1.42 -10.09 18.00
CA GLN A 73 -1.20 -9.89 16.57
C GLN A 73 -0.39 -8.62 16.31
N MET A 74 -0.68 -7.55 17.05
CA MET A 74 0.08 -6.30 16.98
C MET A 74 1.57 -6.48 17.28
N ALA A 75 1.92 -7.29 18.27
CA ALA A 75 3.32 -7.55 18.61
C ALA A 75 4.05 -8.29 17.47
N LYS A 76 3.39 -9.28 16.86
CA LYS A 76 3.94 -10.01 15.70
C LYS A 76 4.08 -9.12 14.49
N ASP A 77 3.09 -8.27 14.22
CA ASP A 77 3.12 -7.33 13.11
C ASP A 77 4.23 -6.29 13.31
N GLU A 78 4.42 -5.77 14.53
CA GLU A 78 5.52 -4.84 14.84
C GLU A 78 6.89 -5.50 14.70
N GLU A 79 7.08 -6.73 15.17
CA GLU A 79 8.32 -7.47 14.99
C GLU A 79 8.62 -7.69 13.50
N LEU A 80 7.60 -8.06 12.72
CA LEU A 80 7.73 -8.24 11.28
C LEU A 80 8.06 -6.93 10.57
N ARG A 81 7.41 -5.83 10.94
CA ARG A 81 7.70 -4.49 10.42
C ARG A 81 9.12 -4.07 10.76
N SER A 82 9.57 -4.31 11.98
CA SER A 82 10.95 -4.06 12.40
C SER A 82 11.96 -4.88 11.58
N LEU A 83 11.65 -6.15 11.27
CA LEU A 83 12.48 -6.98 10.39
C LEU A 83 12.53 -6.43 8.96
N LEU A 84 11.40 -6.03 8.40
CA LEU A 84 11.32 -5.44 7.06
C LEU A 84 12.11 -4.10 6.99
N ARG A 85 12.01 -3.25 8.01
CA ARG A 85 12.83 -2.03 8.15
C ARG A 85 14.33 -2.35 8.19
N LYS A 86 14.74 -3.37 8.96
CA LYS A 86 16.13 -3.85 8.99
C LYS A 86 16.61 -4.40 7.64
N LYS A 87 15.72 -4.97 6.84
CA LYS A 87 16.02 -5.42 5.47
C LYS A 87 16.09 -4.28 4.44
N GLY A 88 15.84 -3.03 4.87
CA GLY A 88 15.95 -1.85 4.02
C GLY A 88 14.63 -1.43 3.36
N TYR A 89 13.51 -2.07 3.69
CA TYR A 89 12.19 -1.62 3.25
C TYR A 89 11.72 -0.42 4.07
N ARG A 90 11.09 0.54 3.42
CA ARG A 90 10.33 1.59 4.12
C ARG A 90 8.92 1.09 4.38
N ILE A 91 8.38 1.36 5.55
CA ILE A 91 7.05 0.89 5.94
C ILE A 91 6.23 2.07 6.39
N LEU A 92 5.08 2.25 5.76
CA LEU A 92 4.07 3.23 6.10
C LEU A 92 2.81 2.51 6.57
N GLU A 93 2.33 2.87 7.74
CA GLU A 93 1.17 2.25 8.38
C GLU A 93 0.05 3.28 8.39
N LEU A 94 -1.04 2.95 7.71
CA LEU A 94 -2.20 3.81 7.55
C LEU A 94 -3.35 3.22 8.35
N TYR A 95 -3.75 3.93 9.39
CA TYR A 95 -4.83 3.53 10.29
C TYR A 95 -6.09 4.31 9.96
N TYR A 96 -7.23 3.62 9.86
CA TYR A 96 -8.53 4.29 9.74
C TYR A 96 -9.59 3.64 10.63
N ASP A 97 -10.44 4.49 11.22
CA ASP A 97 -11.57 4.06 12.05
C ASP A 97 -12.79 3.71 11.20
N ASN A 98 -13.13 4.58 10.24
CA ASN A 98 -14.27 4.43 9.35
C ASN A 98 -13.95 4.97 7.96
N TYR A 99 -14.64 4.44 6.95
CA TYR A 99 -14.57 4.96 5.59
C TYR A 99 -15.18 6.36 5.54
N SER A 100 -14.40 7.33 5.06
CA SER A 100 -14.90 8.64 4.62
C SER A 100 -14.01 9.16 3.49
N ASP A 101 -14.56 9.93 2.56
CA ASP A 101 -13.78 10.49 1.45
C ASP A 101 -12.65 11.40 1.97
N LYS A 102 -12.89 12.10 3.08
CA LYS A 102 -11.85 12.88 3.78
C LYS A 102 -10.72 12.00 4.30
N THR A 103 -11.05 10.85 4.88
CA THR A 103 -10.06 9.89 5.36
C THR A 103 -9.26 9.33 4.20
N ARG A 104 -9.92 8.90 3.12
CA ARG A 104 -9.26 8.44 1.89
C ARG A 104 -8.28 9.48 1.36
N ASP A 105 -8.72 10.74 1.27
CA ASP A 105 -7.88 11.81 0.75
C ASP A 105 -6.67 12.08 1.65
N LYS A 106 -6.86 12.03 2.97
CA LYS A 106 -5.77 12.13 3.94
C LYS A 106 -4.76 10.99 3.80
N LEU A 107 -5.24 9.75 3.75
CA LEU A 107 -4.40 8.56 3.57
C LEU A 107 -3.63 8.62 2.25
N TYR A 108 -4.28 9.06 1.17
CA TYR A 108 -3.64 9.29 -0.12
C TYR A 108 -2.53 10.34 -0.04
N GLU A 109 -2.77 11.49 0.59
CA GLU A 109 -1.74 12.53 0.75
C GLU A 109 -0.59 12.06 1.64
N GLU A 110 -0.83 11.20 2.63
CA GLU A 110 0.24 10.58 3.43
C GLU A 110 1.10 9.65 2.58
N ILE A 111 0.51 8.79 1.75
CA ILE A 111 1.25 7.95 0.80
C ILE A 111 2.07 8.85 -0.13
N ARG A 112 1.43 9.85 -0.74
CA ARG A 112 2.05 10.76 -1.69
C ARG A 112 3.20 11.55 -1.06
N SER A 113 3.03 12.07 0.15
CA SER A 113 4.09 12.80 0.87
C SER A 113 5.27 11.90 1.18
N ASN A 114 5.02 10.65 1.58
CA ASN A 114 6.09 9.67 1.78
C ASN A 114 6.81 9.34 0.46
N LEU A 115 6.07 9.14 -0.63
CA LEU A 115 6.67 8.92 -1.96
C LEU A 115 7.55 10.11 -2.40
N ILE A 116 7.08 11.35 -2.19
CA ILE A 116 7.85 12.57 -2.47
C ILE A 116 9.10 12.63 -1.59
N ASN A 117 8.98 12.43 -0.28
CA ASN A 117 10.13 12.45 0.63
C ASN A 117 11.18 11.39 0.24
N VAL A 118 10.74 10.21 -0.21
CA VAL A 118 11.67 9.16 -0.68
C VAL A 118 12.32 9.54 -2.01
N GLY A 119 11.61 10.23 -2.90
CA GLY A 119 12.16 10.75 -4.16
C GLY A 119 13.11 11.94 -3.98
N VAL A 120 12.96 12.70 -2.89
CA VAL A 120 13.75 13.92 -2.61
C VAL A 120 15.06 13.62 -1.87
N GLU A 121 15.22 12.47 -1.21
CA GLU A 121 16.49 12.01 -0.60
C GLU A 121 17.58 11.59 -1.62
N GLN A 122 17.56 12.19 -2.82
CA GLN A 122 18.50 11.96 -3.93
C GLN A 122 19.45 13.14 -4.16
N HIS A 123 19.70 14.00 -3.16
CA HIS A 123 20.54 15.18 -3.34
C HIS A 123 21.64 15.35 -2.29
#